data_AF-A0A7W1ND49-F1
#
_entry.id   AF-A0A7W1ND49-F1
#
_cell.length_a   1.000
_cell.length_b   1.000
_cell.length_c   1.000
_cell.angle_alpha   90.00
_cell.angle_beta   90.00
_cell.angle_gamma   90.00
#
_symmetry.space_group_name_H-M   'P 1'
#
loop_
_entity.id
_entity.type
_entity.pdbx_description
1 polymer ?
#
loop_
_entity_poly.entity_id
_entity_poly.type
_entity_poly.pdbx_seq_one_letter_code
_entity_poly.pdbx_strand_id
1 'polypeptide(L)'
;MTSRSAAVLIVVSGMAALIAALTLAFLVRMRSDAEEAAAFDRQAQARLMVTAALAYVQETARLGWDDEAFGWIDVRDGAPGPRNVRGEMLYAGDPVTGRGLAFPAVGGRAARCPTWLWRRPPSAVEQTVNYNPLPSAPGLDWRANIAYPAPEPRALTDPTWTAAERVDRWRRGDPQPVGGEGVAWFRCYRMTPEDCAAHRASDGTAAPLHWSPAVFALSCGGGGTLGYADWAEVVADGAEASFGGDRALFEDLRAHQAVLWYACEWSPMQGGFGHKYFHADYAVPGGFPDGYGRTSTIPWSQTPTNRPWKDDTSHRPNSRGFGGTFLWIERLARAPDRW
;
A
#
# COMPACT_ATOMS: atom_id res chain seq x y z
N MET A 1 -6.85 -5.35 -75.93
CA MET A 1 -7.35 -5.93 -74.67
C MET A 1 -6.43 -5.68 -73.46
N THR A 2 -5.19 -5.22 -73.65
CA THR A 2 -4.16 -5.05 -72.60
C THR A 2 -4.35 -3.83 -71.68
N SER A 3 -5.10 -2.78 -72.07
CA SER A 3 -5.27 -1.59 -71.20
C SER A 3 -6.23 -1.83 -70.02
N ARG A 4 -7.18 -2.76 -70.16
CA ARG A 4 -8.18 -3.05 -69.12
C ARG A 4 -7.59 -3.78 -67.92
N SER A 5 -6.64 -4.69 -68.16
CA SER A 5 -5.96 -5.43 -67.07
C SER A 5 -5.07 -4.52 -66.22
N ALA A 6 -4.39 -3.54 -66.86
CA ALA A 6 -3.58 -2.56 -66.14
C ALA A 6 -4.44 -1.68 -65.21
N ALA A 7 -5.61 -1.22 -65.68
CA ALA A 7 -6.53 -0.43 -64.85
C ALA A 7 -7.05 -1.21 -63.63
N VAL A 8 -7.39 -2.49 -63.81
CA VAL A 8 -7.85 -3.34 -62.69
C VAL A 8 -6.75 -3.53 -61.65
N LEU A 9 -5.50 -3.76 -62.06
CA LEU A 9 -4.37 -3.90 -61.13
C LEU A 9 -4.12 -2.62 -60.33
N ILE A 10 -4.24 -1.44 -60.94
CA ILE A 10 -4.11 -0.15 -60.24
C ILE A 10 -5.22 0.01 -59.20
N VAL A 11 -6.47 -0.32 -59.55
CA VAL A 11 -7.59 -0.22 -58.59
C VAL A 11 -7.41 -1.19 -57.43
N VAL A 12 -7.06 -2.45 -57.70
CA VAL A 12 -6.88 -3.47 -56.65
C VAL A 12 -5.71 -3.13 -55.74
N SER A 13 -4.57 -2.70 -56.29
CA SER A 13 -3.41 -2.27 -55.49
C SER A 13 -3.71 -1.02 -54.66
N GLY A 14 -4.45 -0.06 -55.21
CA GLY A 14 -4.93 1.12 -54.48
C GLY A 14 -5.88 0.75 -53.33
N MET A 15 -6.85 -0.13 -53.57
CA MET A 15 -7.75 -0.62 -52.53
C MET A 15 -6.99 -1.40 -51.44
N ALA A 16 -6.04 -2.25 -51.82
CA ALA A 16 -5.21 -3.00 -50.87
C ALA A 16 -4.34 -2.06 -50.02
N ALA A 17 -3.74 -1.03 -50.63
CA ALA A 17 -2.96 -0.03 -49.91
C ALA A 17 -3.82 0.79 -48.93
N LEU A 18 -5.03 1.17 -49.32
CA LEU A 18 -5.97 1.88 -48.45
C LEU A 18 -6.43 1.03 -47.27
N ILE A 19 -6.75 -0.25 -47.51
CA ILE A 19 -7.11 -1.19 -46.44
C ILE A 19 -5.93 -1.38 -45.49
N ALA A 20 -4.72 -1.60 -46.02
CA ALA A 20 -3.51 -1.75 -45.20
C ALA A 20 -3.23 -0.50 -44.34
N ALA A 21 -3.40 0.71 -44.89
CA ALA A 21 -3.24 1.95 -44.17
C ALA A 21 -4.29 2.11 -43.04
N LEU A 22 -5.56 1.77 -43.30
CA LEU A 22 -6.62 1.78 -42.29
C LEU A 22 -6.37 0.75 -41.19
N THR A 23 -5.95 -0.47 -41.54
CA THR A 23 -5.58 -1.51 -40.57
C THR A 23 -4.41 -1.05 -39.71
N LEU A 24 -3.37 -0.46 -40.30
CA LEU A 24 -2.23 0.06 -39.55
C LEU A 24 -2.65 1.18 -38.58
N ALA A 25 -3.47 2.13 -39.04
CA ALA A 25 -3.97 3.20 -38.19
C ALA A 25 -4.79 2.66 -37.01
N PHE A 26 -5.62 1.64 -37.24
CA PHE A 26 -6.38 0.98 -36.17
C PHE A 26 -5.48 0.26 -35.16
N LEU A 27 -4.47 -0.47 -35.64
CA LEU A 27 -3.50 -1.15 -34.77
C LEU A 27 -2.68 -0.16 -33.92
N VAL A 28 -2.24 0.96 -34.51
CA VAL A 28 -1.53 2.02 -33.78
C VAL A 28 -2.42 2.61 -32.69
N ARG A 29 -3.69 2.88 -33.00
CA ARG A 29 -4.65 3.39 -32.01
C ARG A 29 -4.91 2.39 -30.88
N MET A 30 -5.18 1.12 -31.22
CA MET A 30 -5.40 0.07 -30.23
C MET A 30 -4.20 -0.09 -29.29
N ARG A 31 -2.97 0.01 -29.84
CA ARG A 31 -1.75 -0.04 -29.04
C ARG A 31 -1.66 1.16 -28.09
N SER A 32 -1.93 2.37 -28.57
CA SER A 32 -1.96 3.58 -27.74
C SER A 32 -2.97 3.47 -26.60
N ASP A 33 -4.20 3.01 -26.90
CA ASP A 33 -5.26 2.84 -25.90
C ASP A 33 -4.86 1.78 -24.84
N ALA A 34 -4.21 0.70 -25.27
CA ALA A 34 -3.69 -0.34 -24.37
C ALA A 34 -2.55 0.17 -23.49
N GLU A 35 -1.63 0.99 -24.02
CA GLU A 35 -0.54 1.60 -23.27
C GLU A 35 -1.06 2.59 -22.21
N GLU A 36 -2.09 3.38 -22.54
CA GLU A 36 -2.77 4.29 -21.61
C GLU A 36 -3.50 3.53 -20.50
N ALA A 37 -4.28 2.50 -20.85
CA ALA A 37 -4.98 1.65 -19.88
C ALA A 37 -3.98 0.98 -18.92
N ALA A 38 -2.87 0.46 -19.44
CA ALA A 38 -1.84 -0.16 -18.63
C ALA A 38 -1.16 0.84 -17.67
N ALA A 39 -1.01 2.12 -18.07
CA ALA A 39 -0.50 3.16 -17.18
C ALA A 39 -1.48 3.47 -16.03
N PHE A 40 -2.77 3.50 -16.31
CA PHE A 40 -3.81 3.67 -15.30
C PHE A 40 -3.84 2.50 -14.30
N ASP A 41 -3.76 1.26 -14.79
CA ASP A 41 -3.73 0.06 -13.95
C ASP A 41 -2.53 0.06 -13.00
N ARG A 42 -1.34 0.43 -13.49
CA ARG A 42 -0.14 0.56 -12.64
C ARG A 42 -0.31 1.64 -11.57
N GLN A 43 -0.95 2.75 -11.89
CA GLN A 43 -1.24 3.79 -10.90
C GLN A 43 -2.25 3.31 -9.85
N ALA A 44 -3.29 2.59 -10.27
CA ALA A 44 -4.27 1.99 -9.35
C ALA A 44 -3.60 0.97 -8.41
N GLN A 45 -2.74 0.10 -8.96
CA GLN A 45 -1.94 -0.85 -8.20
C GLN A 45 -1.04 -0.14 -7.17
N ALA A 46 -0.30 0.89 -7.57
CA ALA A 46 0.53 1.68 -6.67
C ALA A 46 -0.29 2.31 -5.52
N ARG A 47 -1.51 2.80 -5.79
CA ARG A 47 -2.40 3.34 -4.74
C ARG A 47 -2.91 2.27 -3.79
N LEU A 48 -3.28 1.09 -4.30
CA LEU A 48 -3.70 -0.05 -3.47
C LEU A 48 -2.56 -0.52 -2.55
N MET A 49 -1.32 -0.44 -3.01
CA MET A 49 -0.14 -0.80 -2.21
C MET A 49 0.08 0.09 -1.00
N VAL A 50 -0.48 1.30 -0.97
CA VAL A 50 -0.42 2.17 0.22
C VAL A 50 -1.12 1.51 1.39
N THR A 51 -2.32 0.96 1.17
CA THR A 51 -3.06 0.24 2.21
C THR A 51 -2.28 -0.97 2.70
N ALA A 52 -1.62 -1.70 1.79
CA ALA A 52 -0.78 -2.84 2.16
C ALA A 52 0.44 -2.41 2.99
N ALA A 53 1.10 -1.31 2.61
CA ALA A 53 2.24 -0.75 3.34
C ALA A 53 1.85 -0.24 4.74
N LEU A 54 0.70 0.43 4.86
CA LEU A 54 0.15 0.90 6.13
C LEU A 54 -0.26 -0.27 7.02
N ALA A 55 -0.92 -1.29 6.48
CA ALA A 55 -1.24 -2.51 7.22
C ALA A 55 0.03 -3.22 7.68
N TYR A 56 1.06 -3.28 6.84
CA TYR A 56 2.36 -3.83 7.21
C TYR A 56 2.98 -3.07 8.39
N VAL A 57 3.06 -1.75 8.33
CA VAL A 57 3.55 -0.93 9.46
C VAL A 57 2.69 -1.14 10.71
N GLN A 58 1.37 -1.15 10.56
CA GLN A 58 0.43 -1.35 11.65
C GLN A 58 0.59 -2.70 12.37
N GLU A 59 0.72 -3.80 11.62
CA GLU A 59 0.87 -5.14 12.18
C GLU A 59 2.27 -5.36 12.74
N THR A 60 3.29 -4.80 12.09
CA THR A 60 4.67 -4.95 12.55
C THR A 60 5.00 -4.09 13.77
N ALA A 61 4.34 -2.94 13.94
CA ALA A 61 4.51 -2.07 15.09
C ALA A 61 3.68 -2.50 16.32
N ARG A 62 2.76 -3.47 16.18
CA ARG A 62 1.90 -3.95 17.28
C ARG A 62 2.61 -4.79 18.35
N LEU A 63 3.80 -5.32 18.11
CA LEU A 63 4.31 -6.51 18.81
C LEU A 63 5.43 -6.25 19.83
N GLY A 64 5.44 -5.08 20.47
CA GLY A 64 6.46 -4.72 21.47
C GLY A 64 5.90 -4.25 22.79
N TRP A 65 6.10 -5.07 23.82
CA TRP A 65 5.79 -4.64 25.18
C TRP A 65 6.93 -4.78 26.19
N ASP A 66 7.90 -5.70 26.05
CA ASP A 66 8.67 -6.07 27.26
C ASP A 66 10.19 -5.87 27.25
N ASP A 67 10.86 -5.58 26.13
CA ASP A 67 12.29 -5.19 26.11
C ASP A 67 12.58 -4.31 24.90
N GLU A 68 13.64 -3.49 24.96
CA GLU A 68 14.05 -2.42 24.03
C GLU A 68 14.42 -2.89 22.60
N ALA A 69 13.66 -3.83 22.04
CA ALA A 69 13.63 -4.20 20.64
C ALA A 69 12.48 -3.51 19.87
N PHE A 70 11.74 -2.61 20.51
CA PHE A 70 10.54 -1.94 19.96
C PHE A 70 9.59 -2.89 19.19
N GLY A 71 9.56 -4.17 19.55
CA GLY A 71 8.40 -5.01 19.29
C GLY A 71 8.18 -5.64 17.94
N TRP A 72 9.20 -6.22 17.35
CA TRP A 72 9.01 -6.89 16.07
C TRP A 72 9.06 -8.36 16.35
N ILE A 73 7.92 -9.03 16.23
CA ILE A 73 7.78 -10.48 16.35
C ILE A 73 7.08 -10.97 15.09
N ASP A 74 7.59 -11.99 14.43
CA ASP A 74 6.91 -12.59 13.29
C ASP A 74 5.67 -13.36 13.77
N VAL A 75 4.49 -12.99 13.28
CA VAL A 75 3.23 -13.63 13.68
C VAL A 75 3.15 -15.12 13.31
N ARG A 76 4.03 -15.60 12.41
CA ARG A 76 4.06 -17.01 12.01
C ARG A 76 4.73 -17.91 13.05
N ASP A 77 5.76 -17.41 13.74
CA ASP A 77 6.62 -18.24 14.61
C ASP A 77 6.90 -17.64 16.00
N GLY A 78 6.53 -16.39 16.26
CA GLY A 78 6.78 -15.73 17.54
C GLY A 78 8.24 -15.29 17.73
N ALA A 79 9.10 -15.40 16.71
CA ALA A 79 10.50 -14.99 16.77
C ALA A 79 10.67 -13.50 16.42
N PRO A 80 11.76 -12.83 16.83
CA PRO A 80 11.99 -11.43 16.51
C PRO A 80 12.07 -11.14 15.00
N GLY A 81 11.43 -10.04 14.59
CA GLY A 81 11.51 -9.35 13.30
C GLY A 81 10.71 -9.98 12.16
N PRO A 82 10.43 -9.21 11.10
CA PRO A 82 9.61 -9.69 10.00
C PRO A 82 10.45 -10.56 9.07
N ARG A 83 9.96 -11.74 8.67
CA ARG A 83 10.64 -12.62 7.69
C ARG A 83 10.03 -12.52 6.29
N ASN A 84 10.78 -12.87 5.25
CA ASN A 84 10.22 -13.09 3.92
C ASN A 84 9.51 -14.45 3.85
N VAL A 85 9.04 -14.87 2.66
CA VAL A 85 8.39 -16.19 2.47
C VAL A 85 9.31 -17.39 2.65
N ARG A 86 10.62 -17.20 2.49
CA ARG A 86 11.64 -18.23 2.72
C ARG A 86 11.97 -18.38 4.21
N GLY A 87 11.33 -17.59 5.08
CA GLY A 87 11.65 -17.53 6.50
C GLY A 87 12.94 -16.78 6.80
N GLU A 88 13.57 -16.17 5.80
CA GLU A 88 14.76 -15.34 5.98
C GLU A 88 14.31 -14.03 6.63
N MET A 89 15.06 -13.57 7.62
CA MET A 89 14.79 -12.27 8.23
C MET A 89 14.88 -11.20 7.13
N LEU A 90 13.85 -10.33 7.03
CA LEU A 90 13.96 -9.12 6.20
C LEU A 90 15.05 -8.18 6.75
N TYR A 91 15.47 -8.41 7.99
CA TYR A 91 16.67 -7.86 8.59
C TYR A 91 17.82 -8.87 8.51
N ALA A 92 18.58 -8.87 7.41
CA ALA A 92 19.91 -9.47 7.45
C ALA A 92 20.82 -8.47 8.16
N GLY A 93 21.19 -8.75 9.42
CA GLY A 93 22.31 -8.04 10.04
C GLY A 93 23.54 -8.22 9.14
N ASP A 94 24.34 -7.17 8.98
CA ASP A 94 25.65 -7.26 8.35
C ASP A 94 26.40 -8.46 8.94
N PRO A 95 26.76 -9.49 8.12
CA PRO A 95 27.38 -10.71 8.61
C PRO A 95 28.77 -10.47 9.25
N VAL A 96 29.38 -9.30 9.03
CA VAL A 96 30.68 -8.92 9.57
C VAL A 96 30.56 -8.17 10.91
N THR A 97 29.53 -7.34 11.09
CA THR A 97 29.38 -6.51 12.31
C THR A 97 28.23 -6.93 13.22
N GLY A 98 27.31 -7.79 12.76
CA GLY A 98 26.05 -8.09 13.44
C GLY A 98 25.12 -6.88 13.58
N ARG A 99 25.46 -5.74 12.97
CA ARG A 99 24.80 -4.43 13.12
C ARG A 99 24.55 -3.81 11.75
N GLY A 100 23.87 -4.55 10.88
CA GLY A 100 23.09 -3.90 9.84
C GLY A 100 21.84 -3.35 10.51
N LEU A 101 21.73 -2.02 10.65
CA LEU A 101 20.43 -1.41 10.91
C LEU A 101 19.59 -1.76 9.70
N ALA A 102 18.78 -2.80 9.78
CA ALA A 102 17.80 -3.14 8.77
C ALA A 102 16.42 -2.85 9.36
N PHE A 103 15.44 -2.63 8.49
CA PHE A 103 14.08 -2.35 8.90
C PHE A 103 13.64 -3.38 9.93
N PRO A 104 13.22 -2.93 11.14
CA PRO A 104 12.63 -1.62 11.45
C PRO A 104 13.54 -0.60 12.14
N ALA A 105 14.84 -0.82 12.14
CA ALA A 105 15.76 0.10 12.80
C ALA A 105 15.60 1.52 12.21
N VAL A 106 15.60 2.52 13.08
CA VAL A 106 15.60 3.93 12.66
C VAL A 106 16.85 4.17 11.82
N GLY A 107 16.67 4.66 10.59
CA GLY A 107 17.76 4.84 9.64
C GLY A 107 18.31 3.57 9.01
N GLY A 108 17.69 2.42 9.28
CA GLY A 108 18.11 1.15 8.72
C GLY A 108 17.62 0.92 7.30
N ARG A 109 18.20 -0.06 6.62
CA ARG A 109 17.83 -0.46 5.26
C ARG A 109 16.33 -0.78 5.18
N ALA A 110 15.65 -0.18 4.23
CA ALA A 110 14.22 -0.35 4.04
C ALA A 110 13.82 -1.81 3.77
N ALA A 111 12.66 -2.21 4.29
CA ALA A 111 12.02 -3.45 3.89
C ALA A 111 11.46 -3.30 2.47
N ARG A 112 11.66 -4.33 1.63
CA ARG A 112 11.01 -4.45 0.33
C ARG A 112 10.04 -5.61 0.35
N CYS A 113 8.81 -5.31 -0.04
CA CYS A 113 7.69 -6.23 0.03
C CYS A 113 7.06 -6.32 -1.36
N PRO A 114 7.60 -7.18 -2.25
CA PRO A 114 6.90 -7.52 -3.48
C PRO A 114 5.58 -8.20 -3.11
N THR A 115 4.48 -7.77 -3.72
CA THR A 115 3.18 -8.38 -3.44
C THR A 115 2.94 -9.49 -4.42
N TRP A 116 2.88 -10.72 -3.94
CA TRP A 116 2.27 -11.84 -4.65
C TRP A 116 1.02 -12.29 -3.91
N LEU A 117 0.05 -12.80 -4.66
CA LEU A 117 -1.14 -13.41 -4.08
C LEU A 117 -0.82 -14.86 -3.72
N TRP A 118 -0.93 -15.18 -2.43
CA TRP A 118 -0.94 -16.57 -1.97
C TRP A 118 -2.23 -17.22 -2.43
N ARG A 119 -2.19 -18.49 -2.85
CA ARG A 119 -3.41 -19.26 -3.11
C ARG A 119 -4.35 -19.22 -1.91
N ARG A 120 -3.77 -19.32 -0.70
CA ARG A 120 -4.49 -19.15 0.57
C ARG A 120 -3.56 -18.46 1.58
N PRO A 121 -3.91 -17.28 2.13
CA PRO A 121 -3.09 -16.68 3.18
C PRO A 121 -3.13 -17.51 4.48
N PRO A 122 -2.13 -17.38 5.36
CA PRO A 122 -2.16 -17.93 6.71
C PRO A 122 -3.45 -17.57 7.43
N SER A 123 -4.06 -18.55 8.08
CA SER A 123 -5.28 -18.38 8.88
C SER A 123 -6.47 -17.80 8.10
N ALA A 124 -6.52 -18.00 6.78
CA ALA A 124 -7.65 -17.56 5.94
C ALA A 124 -8.98 -18.09 6.47
N VAL A 125 -9.99 -17.23 6.52
CA VAL A 125 -11.37 -17.60 6.86
C VAL A 125 -12.22 -17.68 5.60
N GLU A 126 -13.24 -18.52 5.62
CA GLU A 126 -14.18 -18.65 4.51
C GLU A 126 -14.93 -17.33 4.27
N GLN A 127 -14.96 -16.86 3.02
CA GLN A 127 -15.73 -15.66 2.65
C GLN A 127 -17.24 -15.91 2.60
N THR A 128 -17.68 -17.16 2.75
CA THR A 128 -19.10 -17.55 2.81
C THR A 128 -19.79 -17.09 4.09
N VAL A 129 -19.04 -16.56 5.07
CA VAL A 129 -19.60 -15.97 6.28
C VAL A 129 -20.13 -14.58 5.94
N ASN A 130 -21.36 -14.55 5.45
CA ASN A 130 -22.15 -13.33 5.35
C ASN A 130 -22.19 -12.63 6.72
N TYR A 131 -22.23 -11.28 6.68
CA TYR A 131 -22.73 -10.48 7.81
C TYR A 131 -23.91 -11.19 8.41
N ASN A 132 -23.86 -11.51 9.71
CA ASN A 132 -24.94 -12.13 10.46
C ASN A 132 -26.24 -11.33 10.22
N PRO A 133 -27.07 -11.69 9.22
CA PRO A 133 -28.24 -10.90 8.94
C PRO A 133 -29.21 -11.35 10.00
N LEU A 134 -29.32 -10.56 11.08
CA LEU A 134 -30.42 -10.75 12.02
C LEU A 134 -31.68 -10.89 11.16
N PRO A 135 -32.45 -11.98 11.30
CA PRO A 135 -33.67 -12.14 10.53
C PRO A 135 -34.48 -10.86 10.71
N SER A 136 -34.91 -10.21 9.62
CA SER A 136 -35.79 -9.04 9.73
C SER A 136 -37.20 -9.51 10.11
N ALA A 137 -37.33 -10.08 11.31
CA ALA A 137 -38.58 -10.52 11.89
C ALA A 137 -38.97 -9.46 12.93
N PRO A 138 -39.88 -8.53 12.60
CA PRO A 138 -40.42 -7.57 13.56
C PRO A 138 -41.18 -8.36 14.64
N GLY A 139 -40.50 -8.68 15.73
CA GLY A 139 -41.02 -9.54 16.80
C GLY A 139 -39.97 -10.41 17.52
N LEU A 140 -38.72 -10.48 17.01
CA LEU A 140 -37.64 -11.16 17.74
C LEU A 140 -37.25 -10.36 18.99
N ASP A 141 -37.33 -11.02 20.16
CA ASP A 141 -36.82 -10.49 21.42
C ASP A 141 -35.32 -10.19 21.31
N TRP A 142 -34.85 -9.12 21.94
CA TRP A 142 -33.43 -8.72 21.92
C TRP A 142 -32.52 -9.84 22.47
N ARG A 143 -33.04 -10.66 23.40
CA ARG A 143 -32.33 -11.86 23.89
C ARG A 143 -32.14 -12.92 22.81
N ALA A 144 -33.12 -13.10 21.93
CA ALA A 144 -33.02 -14.00 20.79
C ALA A 144 -32.05 -13.47 19.71
N ASN A 145 -31.92 -12.14 19.58
CA ASN A 145 -30.92 -11.53 18.71
C ASN A 145 -29.48 -11.72 19.23
N ILE A 146 -29.27 -11.66 20.55
CA ILE A 146 -27.95 -11.91 21.17
C ILE A 146 -27.61 -13.40 21.18
N ALA A 147 -28.61 -14.27 21.34
CA ALA A 147 -28.45 -15.72 21.30
C ALA A 147 -28.52 -16.30 19.88
N TYR A 148 -28.66 -15.47 18.84
CA TYR A 148 -28.69 -15.95 17.46
C TYR A 148 -27.34 -16.62 17.18
N PRO A 149 -27.31 -17.92 16.82
CA PRO A 149 -26.07 -18.65 16.60
C PRO A 149 -25.37 -18.01 15.41
N ALA A 150 -24.42 -17.12 15.72
CA ALA A 150 -23.59 -16.49 14.73
C ALA A 150 -22.84 -17.63 14.02
N PRO A 151 -22.85 -17.68 12.68
CA PRO A 151 -21.89 -18.52 11.99
C PRO A 151 -20.51 -17.99 12.39
N GLU A 152 -19.84 -18.70 13.30
CA GLU A 152 -18.48 -18.37 13.69
C GLU A 152 -17.62 -18.32 12.43
N PRO A 153 -16.65 -17.38 12.32
CA PRO A 153 -15.73 -17.37 11.21
C PRO A 153 -15.07 -18.74 11.09
N ARG A 154 -15.34 -19.44 9.98
CA ARG A 154 -14.81 -20.77 9.73
C ARG A 154 -13.46 -20.65 9.06
N ALA A 155 -12.49 -21.43 9.53
CA ALA A 155 -11.23 -21.61 8.85
C ALA A 155 -11.50 -22.12 7.42
N LEU A 156 -10.88 -21.51 6.42
CA LEU A 156 -10.91 -22.02 5.05
C LEU A 156 -10.13 -23.35 5.04
N THR A 157 -10.87 -24.45 4.99
CA THR A 157 -10.31 -25.81 5.00
C THR A 157 -10.65 -26.55 3.72
N ASP A 158 -9.70 -27.33 3.22
CA ASP A 158 -9.96 -28.29 2.15
C ASP A 158 -10.59 -29.56 2.76
N PRO A 159 -11.71 -30.07 2.24
CA PRO A 159 -12.35 -31.28 2.76
C PRO A 159 -11.46 -32.52 2.69
N THR A 160 -10.42 -32.50 1.85
CA THR A 160 -9.43 -33.59 1.75
C THR A 160 -8.44 -33.63 2.91
N TRP A 161 -8.33 -32.58 3.72
CA TRP A 161 -7.42 -32.57 4.86
C TRP A 161 -7.96 -33.38 6.04
N THR A 162 -7.08 -34.19 6.63
CA THR A 162 -7.37 -34.88 7.89
C THR A 162 -7.56 -33.86 9.02
N ALA A 163 -8.29 -34.23 10.08
CA ALA A 163 -8.55 -33.34 11.22
C ALA A 163 -7.24 -32.80 11.87
N ALA A 164 -6.19 -33.62 11.92
CA ALA A 164 -4.88 -33.24 12.44
C ALA A 164 -4.17 -32.21 11.55
N GLU A 165 -4.30 -32.33 10.22
CA GLU A 165 -3.65 -31.41 9.27
C GLU A 165 -4.37 -30.06 9.15
N ARG A 166 -5.67 -30.00 9.43
CA ARG A 166 -6.48 -28.80 9.20
C ARG A 166 -5.94 -27.58 9.89
N VAL A 167 -5.65 -27.66 11.18
CA VAL A 167 -5.19 -26.51 11.97
C VAL A 167 -3.81 -26.05 11.50
N ASP A 168 -2.91 -27.00 11.26
CA ASP A 168 -1.53 -26.73 10.87
C ASP A 168 -1.42 -26.15 9.44
N ARG A 169 -2.11 -26.75 8.46
CA ARG A 169 -2.19 -26.24 7.08
C ARG A 169 -2.99 -24.94 6.96
N TRP A 170 -4.00 -24.75 7.81
CA TRP A 170 -4.72 -23.48 7.90
C TRP A 170 -3.80 -22.37 8.42
N ARG A 171 -3.10 -22.60 9.54
CA ARG A 171 -2.13 -21.65 10.11
C ARG A 171 -1.01 -21.30 9.14
N ARG A 172 -0.48 -22.28 8.41
CA ARG A 172 0.57 -22.01 7.41
C ARG A 172 0.07 -21.35 6.14
N GLY A 173 -1.20 -21.53 5.77
CA GLY A 173 -1.70 -21.12 4.46
C GLY A 173 -1.18 -22.01 3.32
N ASP A 174 -1.30 -21.50 2.10
CA ASP A 174 -0.73 -22.05 0.87
C ASP A 174 0.06 -20.94 0.16
N PRO A 175 1.40 -20.92 0.31
CA PRO A 175 2.25 -19.87 -0.21
C PRO A 175 2.44 -19.95 -1.72
N GLN A 176 1.82 -20.92 -2.41
CA GLN A 176 1.91 -20.99 -3.86
C GLN A 176 1.40 -19.68 -4.47
N PRO A 177 2.22 -18.94 -5.22
CA PRO A 177 1.79 -17.72 -5.86
C PRO A 177 0.74 -18.06 -6.93
N VAL A 178 -0.41 -17.40 -6.87
CA VAL A 178 -1.50 -17.52 -7.88
C VAL A 178 -1.61 -16.30 -8.78
N GLY A 179 -0.65 -15.37 -8.67
CA GLY A 179 -0.57 -14.16 -9.48
C GLY A 179 0.08 -13.00 -8.73
N GLY A 180 0.19 -11.86 -9.41
CA GLY A 180 0.69 -10.62 -8.83
C GLY A 180 2.22 -10.51 -8.77
N GLU A 181 2.97 -11.57 -9.08
CA GLU A 181 4.43 -11.52 -9.10
C GLU A 181 4.92 -10.47 -10.10
N GLY A 182 5.75 -9.53 -9.62
CA GLY A 182 6.25 -8.41 -10.43
C GLY A 182 5.20 -7.36 -10.82
N VAL A 183 3.97 -7.44 -10.29
CA VAL A 183 2.89 -6.50 -10.64
C VAL A 183 2.90 -5.29 -9.73
N ALA A 184 3.08 -5.50 -8.43
CA ALA A 184 3.09 -4.42 -7.45
C ALA A 184 4.03 -4.73 -6.29
N TRP A 185 4.45 -3.66 -5.61
CA TRP A 185 5.33 -3.75 -4.45
C TRP A 185 5.18 -2.53 -3.57
N PHE A 186 5.62 -2.66 -2.32
CA PHE A 186 5.92 -1.49 -1.50
C PHE A 186 7.29 -1.62 -0.82
N ARG A 187 7.87 -0.48 -0.47
CA ARG A 187 9.09 -0.36 0.31
C ARG A 187 8.78 0.49 1.53
N CYS A 188 9.28 0.09 2.69
CA CYS A 188 9.07 0.78 3.95
C CYS A 188 10.40 1.08 4.61
N TYR A 189 10.67 2.35 4.88
CA TYR A 189 11.85 2.87 5.55
C TYR A 189 11.43 3.60 6.81
N ARG A 190 12.17 3.41 7.90
CA ARG A 190 11.94 4.15 9.13
C ARG A 190 12.92 5.32 9.20
N MET A 191 12.38 6.53 9.13
CA MET A 191 13.18 7.74 8.98
C MET A 191 14.00 8.07 10.23
N THR A 192 15.24 8.53 10.05
CA THR A 192 16.07 9.12 11.11
C THR A 192 15.59 10.53 11.47
N PRO A 193 15.93 11.05 12.67
CA PRO A 193 15.67 12.46 12.99
C PRO A 193 16.19 13.43 11.92
N GLU A 194 17.32 13.12 11.27
CA GLU A 194 17.88 13.91 10.18
C GLU A 194 17.02 13.86 8.90
N ASP A 195 16.58 12.68 8.47
CA ASP A 195 15.71 12.53 7.29
C ASP A 195 14.39 13.25 7.53
N CYS A 196 13.88 13.09 8.75
CA CYS A 196 12.70 13.76 9.19
C CYS A 196 12.92 15.30 9.11
N ALA A 197 13.96 15.87 9.73
CA ALA A 197 14.28 17.31 9.63
C ALA A 197 14.46 17.85 8.18
N ALA A 198 14.92 17.00 7.27
CA ALA A 198 15.03 17.31 5.84
C ALA A 198 13.69 17.23 5.08
N HIS A 199 12.67 16.61 5.66
CA HIS A 199 11.34 16.47 5.07
C HIS A 199 10.73 17.82 4.75
N ARG A 200 10.09 17.89 3.57
CA ARG A 200 9.35 19.05 3.12
C ARG A 200 7.97 18.56 2.69
N ALA A 201 6.95 19.28 3.14
CA ALA A 201 5.59 19.03 2.68
C ALA A 201 5.48 19.33 1.17
N SER A 202 4.37 18.91 0.57
CA SER A 202 4.14 19.11 -0.88
C SER A 202 4.21 20.59 -1.35
N ASP A 203 3.98 21.55 -0.45
CA ASP A 203 4.08 23.00 -0.69
C ASP A 203 5.50 23.57 -0.44
N GLY A 204 6.47 22.72 -0.10
CA GLY A 204 7.85 23.10 0.20
C GLY A 204 8.08 23.59 1.62
N THR A 205 7.04 23.67 2.46
CA THR A 205 7.22 24.04 3.87
C THR A 205 7.96 22.94 4.64
N ALA A 206 8.77 23.33 5.62
CA ALA A 206 9.27 22.38 6.60
C ALA A 206 8.06 21.86 7.36
N ALA A 207 7.78 20.56 7.25
CA ALA A 207 6.59 20.02 7.87
C ALA A 207 6.68 20.25 9.40
N PRO A 208 5.63 20.79 10.05
CA PRO A 208 5.60 21.08 11.49
C PRO A 208 5.40 19.78 12.29
N LEU A 209 6.19 18.76 11.99
CA LEU A 209 6.11 17.44 12.56
C LEU A 209 6.85 17.46 13.90
N HIS A 210 6.12 17.24 14.99
CA HIS A 210 6.75 16.84 16.23
C HIS A 210 7.40 15.47 15.99
N TRP A 211 8.72 15.45 15.90
CA TRP A 211 9.50 14.29 15.48
C TRP A 211 9.36 13.12 16.46
N SER A 212 8.45 12.20 16.14
CA SER A 212 8.38 10.88 16.77
C SER A 212 9.35 9.92 16.07
N PRO A 213 10.01 9.00 16.78
CA PRO A 213 10.81 7.94 16.17
C PRO A 213 9.97 6.93 15.36
N ALA A 214 8.66 7.17 15.17
CA ALA A 214 7.73 6.30 14.45
C ALA A 214 7.23 6.91 13.13
N VAL A 215 8.08 7.69 12.46
CA VAL A 215 7.84 8.19 11.09
C VAL A 215 8.43 7.21 10.07
N PHE A 216 7.63 6.91 9.05
CA PHE A 216 7.95 5.97 7.99
C PHE A 216 7.86 6.63 6.63
N ALA A 217 8.83 6.35 5.77
CA ALA A 217 8.78 6.63 4.35
C ALA A 217 8.31 5.37 3.60
N LEU A 218 7.28 5.52 2.77
CA LEU A 218 6.73 4.44 1.98
C LEU A 218 6.93 4.75 0.48
N SER A 219 7.45 3.79 -0.27
CA SER A 219 7.31 3.79 -1.74
C SER A 219 6.36 2.70 -2.13
N CYS A 220 5.40 3.02 -2.98
CA CYS A 220 4.42 2.08 -3.49
C CYS A 220 4.51 2.08 -5.02
N GLY A 221 4.75 0.90 -5.60
CA GLY A 221 5.03 0.73 -7.01
C GLY A 221 4.04 -0.20 -7.69
N GLY A 222 3.59 0.18 -8.89
CA GLY A 222 2.96 -0.72 -9.87
C GLY A 222 3.93 -0.98 -11.01
N GLY A 223 4.53 -2.18 -11.02
CA GLY A 223 5.49 -2.67 -12.03
C GLY A 223 6.59 -3.57 -11.45
N GLY A 224 7.52 -3.99 -12.33
CA GLY A 224 8.41 -5.13 -12.10
C GLY A 224 9.72 -4.87 -11.37
N THR A 225 9.97 -3.67 -10.86
CA THR A 225 11.26 -3.31 -10.22
C THR A 225 11.45 -3.84 -8.81
N LEU A 226 10.45 -4.50 -8.22
CA LEU A 226 10.50 -5.11 -6.87
C LEU A 226 10.92 -4.17 -5.72
N GLY A 227 10.86 -2.85 -5.92
CA GLY A 227 11.25 -1.86 -4.92
C GLY A 227 12.65 -1.29 -5.04
N TYR A 228 13.42 -1.70 -6.05
CA TYR A 228 14.73 -1.13 -6.34
C TYR A 228 14.58 0.24 -7.03
N ALA A 229 15.32 1.23 -6.53
CA ALA A 229 15.35 2.59 -7.05
C ALA A 229 16.15 2.68 -8.35
N ASP A 230 17.29 1.97 -8.41
CA ASP A 230 18.20 1.94 -9.54
C ASP A 230 18.96 0.59 -9.62
N TRP A 231 19.74 0.41 -10.69
CA TRP A 231 20.53 -0.80 -10.91
C TRP A 231 21.70 -0.95 -9.93
N ALA A 232 22.26 0.15 -9.42
CA ALA A 232 23.34 0.07 -8.45
C ALA A 232 22.83 -0.56 -7.14
N GLU A 233 21.60 -0.25 -6.75
CA GLU A 233 20.92 -0.87 -5.62
C GLU A 233 20.64 -2.37 -5.86
N VAL A 234 20.26 -2.76 -7.09
CA VAL A 234 20.09 -4.18 -7.46
C VAL A 234 21.40 -4.97 -7.26
N VAL A 235 22.51 -4.42 -7.74
CA VAL A 235 23.84 -5.04 -7.63
C VAL A 235 24.32 -5.07 -6.19
N ALA A 236 24.14 -3.98 -5.44
CA ALA A 236 24.51 -3.91 -4.02
C ALA A 236 23.80 -4.99 -3.18
N ASP A 237 22.60 -5.37 -3.61
CA ASP A 237 21.77 -6.36 -2.94
C ASP A 237 21.89 -7.78 -3.50
N GLY A 238 22.71 -7.99 -4.54
CA GLY A 238 22.87 -9.30 -5.18
C GLY A 238 21.60 -9.82 -5.87
N ALA A 239 20.73 -8.91 -6.30
CA ALA A 239 19.41 -9.23 -6.85
C ALA A 239 19.38 -9.25 -8.39
N GLU A 240 20.54 -9.26 -9.05
CA GLU A 240 20.66 -9.21 -10.51
C GLU A 240 19.91 -10.36 -11.18
N ALA A 241 19.90 -11.55 -10.55
CA ALA A 241 19.20 -12.72 -11.07
C ALA A 241 17.68 -12.51 -11.23
N SER A 242 17.07 -11.65 -10.40
CA SER A 242 15.65 -11.30 -10.52
C SER A 242 15.34 -10.51 -11.80
N PHE A 243 16.37 -9.95 -12.43
CA PHE A 243 16.30 -9.18 -13.68
C PHE A 243 17.11 -9.86 -14.80
N GLY A 244 17.36 -11.17 -14.68
CA GLY A 244 18.14 -11.93 -15.67
C GLY A 244 19.60 -11.47 -15.84
N GLY A 245 20.13 -10.69 -14.90
CA GLY A 245 21.44 -10.04 -15.03
C GLY A 245 21.47 -8.89 -16.05
N ASP A 246 20.31 -8.45 -16.55
CA ASP A 246 20.21 -7.44 -17.60
C ASP A 246 19.77 -6.07 -17.04
N ARG A 247 20.70 -5.13 -17.08
CA ARG A 247 20.46 -3.74 -16.69
C ARG A 247 19.42 -3.06 -17.60
N ALA A 248 19.42 -3.36 -18.90
CA ALA A 248 18.50 -2.75 -19.85
C ALA A 248 17.06 -3.18 -19.56
N LEU A 249 16.86 -4.45 -19.20
CA LEU A 249 15.56 -4.95 -18.73
C LEU A 249 15.09 -4.20 -17.48
N PHE A 250 15.96 -3.99 -16.49
CA PHE A 250 15.60 -3.23 -15.30
C PHE A 250 15.21 -1.77 -15.63
N GLU A 251 15.99 -1.11 -16.48
CA GLU A 251 15.72 0.28 -16.90
C GLU A 251 14.40 0.37 -17.68
N ASP A 252 14.08 -0.62 -18.52
CA ASP A 252 12.80 -0.72 -19.22
C ASP A 252 11.63 -0.91 -18.23
N LEU A 253 11.76 -1.85 -17.28
CA LEU A 253 10.77 -2.05 -16.22
C LEU A 253 10.56 -0.78 -15.39
N ARG A 254 11.64 -0.05 -15.11
CA ARG A 254 11.62 1.20 -14.35
C ARG A 254 10.93 2.32 -15.13
N ALA A 255 11.18 2.44 -16.43
CA ALA A 255 10.58 3.44 -17.30
C ALA A 255 9.05 3.27 -17.41
N HIS A 256 8.56 2.03 -17.37
CA HIS A 256 7.14 1.73 -17.43
C HIS A 256 6.45 1.79 -16.06
N GLN A 257 7.18 1.96 -14.96
CA GLN A 257 6.62 1.84 -13.63
C GLN A 257 5.87 3.11 -13.15
N ALA A 258 4.73 2.93 -12.47
CA ALA A 258 4.16 3.98 -11.62
C ALA A 258 4.67 3.85 -10.19
N VAL A 259 5.24 4.93 -9.63
CA VAL A 259 5.74 4.98 -8.25
C VAL A 259 5.08 6.15 -7.53
N LEU A 260 4.61 5.89 -6.32
CA LEU A 260 4.06 6.89 -5.42
C LEU A 260 4.82 6.84 -4.10
N TRP A 261 5.09 8.00 -3.52
CA TRP A 261 5.82 8.14 -2.27
C TRP A 261 4.90 8.71 -1.20
N TYR A 262 5.04 8.21 0.01
CA TYR A 262 4.28 8.66 1.16
C TYR A 262 5.20 8.77 2.37
N ALA A 263 4.82 9.64 3.30
CA ALA A 263 5.28 9.58 4.67
C ALA A 263 4.07 9.34 5.57
N CYS A 264 4.26 8.63 6.68
CA CYS A 264 3.24 8.49 7.70
C CYS A 264 3.88 8.44 9.08
N GLU A 265 3.14 8.88 10.09
CA GLU A 265 3.53 8.71 11.49
C GLU A 265 2.59 7.73 12.15
N TRP A 266 3.18 6.70 12.75
CA TRP A 266 2.45 5.71 13.53
C TRP A 266 2.59 6.04 15.02
N SER A 267 1.48 5.95 15.76
CA SER A 267 1.45 6.11 17.20
C SER A 267 1.11 4.79 17.87
N PRO A 268 1.89 4.33 18.87
CA PRO A 268 1.57 3.13 19.65
C PRO A 268 0.38 3.29 20.57
N MET A 269 -0.19 4.50 20.68
CA MET A 269 -1.21 4.82 21.67
C MET A 269 -2.47 3.96 21.49
N GLN A 270 -2.53 2.87 22.26
CA GLN A 270 -3.70 2.02 22.41
C GLN A 270 -4.61 2.65 23.46
N GLY A 271 -5.71 3.26 23.02
CA GLY A 271 -6.82 3.62 23.90
C GLY A 271 -7.00 5.12 24.18
N GLY A 272 -8.08 5.66 23.62
CA GLY A 272 -9.12 6.36 24.38
C GLY A 272 -8.84 7.72 25.03
N PHE A 273 -7.61 8.24 25.05
CA PHE A 273 -7.34 9.61 25.48
C PHE A 273 -7.03 10.49 24.28
N GLY A 274 -7.96 11.40 24.00
CA GLY A 274 -8.11 12.16 22.77
C GLY A 274 -6.82 12.55 22.06
N HIS A 275 -6.65 12.04 20.84
CA HIS A 275 -5.94 12.80 19.83
C HIS A 275 -6.65 14.14 19.70
N LYS A 276 -5.96 15.22 20.07
CA LYS A 276 -6.26 16.51 19.46
C LYS A 276 -5.81 16.36 18.01
N TYR A 277 -6.73 15.93 17.15
CA TYR A 277 -6.56 16.15 15.72
C TYR A 277 -6.47 17.66 15.57
N PHE A 278 -5.26 18.18 15.38
CA PHE A 278 -5.14 19.48 14.77
C PHE A 278 -5.64 19.27 13.35
N HIS A 279 -6.80 19.86 13.04
CA HIS A 279 -7.12 20.14 11.65
C HIS A 279 -5.96 20.99 11.12
N ALA A 280 -4.97 20.33 10.51
CA ALA A 280 -4.18 20.98 9.50
C ALA A 280 -5.17 21.17 8.35
N ASP A 281 -5.75 22.36 8.26
CA ASP A 281 -6.44 22.77 7.05
C ASP A 281 -5.39 22.76 5.94
N TYR A 282 -5.28 21.64 5.24
CA TYR A 282 -4.60 21.56 3.96
C TYR A 282 -5.46 22.37 2.99
N ALA A 283 -5.29 23.69 3.01
CA ALA A 283 -5.80 24.56 1.98
C ALA A 283 -5.07 24.17 0.69
N VAL A 284 -5.73 23.37 -0.16
CA VAL A 284 -5.29 23.21 -1.54
C VAL A 284 -5.31 24.62 -2.15
N PRO A 285 -4.16 25.17 -2.62
CA PRO A 285 -4.15 26.47 -3.26
C PRO A 285 -5.00 26.38 -4.54
N GLY A 286 -6.19 26.97 -4.49
CA GLY A 286 -7.25 26.75 -5.49
C GLY A 286 -8.47 26.13 -4.84
N GLY A 287 -9.13 26.90 -3.97
CA GLY A 287 -10.34 26.47 -3.30
C GLY A 287 -11.37 25.95 -4.31
N PHE A 288 -11.78 24.69 -4.14
CA PHE A 288 -13.06 24.28 -4.66
C PHE A 288 -14.11 25.11 -3.93
N PRO A 289 -14.96 25.86 -4.64
CA PRO A 289 -16.18 26.35 -4.03
C PRO A 289 -16.91 25.09 -3.57
N ASP A 290 -17.00 24.91 -2.26
CA ASP A 290 -17.95 24.03 -1.66
C ASP A 290 -19.30 24.32 -2.33
N GLY A 291 -19.84 23.31 -3.04
CA GLY A 291 -21.05 23.41 -3.86
C GLY A 291 -22.33 23.78 -3.08
N TYR A 292 -22.17 24.25 -1.84
CA TYR A 292 -23.20 24.84 -1.00
C TYR A 292 -23.31 26.37 -1.10
N GLY A 293 -22.49 27.04 -1.92
CA GLY A 293 -22.68 28.46 -2.23
C GLY A 293 -22.65 29.37 -1.00
N ARG A 294 -22.09 28.89 0.12
CA ARG A 294 -21.84 29.72 1.30
C ARG A 294 -20.44 30.30 1.14
N THR A 295 -20.39 31.44 0.46
CA THR A 295 -19.32 32.41 0.67
C THR A 295 -19.22 32.69 2.17
N SER A 296 -18.30 31.98 2.84
CA SER A 296 -17.88 32.27 4.19
C SER A 296 -17.03 33.54 4.19
N THR A 297 -17.68 34.67 3.93
CA THR A 297 -17.23 35.97 4.42
C THR A 297 -17.57 36.04 5.90
N ILE A 298 -16.85 35.30 6.73
CA ILE A 298 -16.83 35.58 8.17
C ILE A 298 -15.67 36.57 8.37
N PRO A 299 -15.95 37.83 8.72
CA PRO A 299 -14.90 38.80 8.98
C PRO A 299 -14.15 38.38 10.25
N TRP A 300 -12.85 38.11 10.12
CA TRP A 300 -11.94 37.75 11.22
C TRP A 300 -11.61 38.90 12.17
N SER A 301 -12.56 39.81 12.41
CA SER A 301 -12.36 40.87 13.39
C SER A 301 -13.65 41.10 14.16
N GLN A 302 -13.52 41.02 15.49
CA GLN A 302 -14.45 41.49 16.51
C GLN A 302 -15.45 40.45 17.05
N THR A 303 -14.96 39.56 17.92
CA THR A 303 -15.68 39.29 19.17
C THR A 303 -14.69 39.07 20.31
N PRO A 304 -14.62 39.99 21.29
CA PRO A 304 -13.76 39.87 22.46
C PRO A 304 -14.48 39.09 23.55
N THR A 305 -14.50 37.76 23.46
CA THR A 305 -14.71 36.90 24.64
C THR A 305 -14.03 35.56 24.40
N ASN A 306 -12.79 35.47 24.85
CA ASN A 306 -12.34 34.48 25.82
C ASN A 306 -13.32 33.30 26.08
N ARG A 307 -13.57 32.46 25.07
CA ARG A 307 -14.06 31.10 25.29
C ARG A 307 -12.83 30.20 25.30
N PRO A 308 -12.36 29.75 26.47
CA PRO A 308 -11.37 28.71 26.52
C PRO A 308 -11.99 27.49 25.84
N TRP A 309 -11.37 27.07 24.74
CA TRP A 309 -11.29 25.72 24.20
C TRP A 309 -12.12 24.66 24.96
N LYS A 310 -13.45 24.81 24.94
CA LYS A 310 -14.36 23.92 25.65
C LYS A 310 -14.46 22.69 24.78
N ASP A 311 -13.61 21.71 25.08
CA ASP A 311 -13.98 20.32 25.37
C ASP A 311 -15.28 19.81 24.73
N ASP A 312 -15.49 20.03 23.43
CA ASP A 312 -16.47 19.22 22.70
C ASP A 312 -15.81 17.89 22.33
N THR A 313 -15.50 17.17 23.40
CA THR A 313 -15.04 15.78 23.43
C THR A 313 -16.20 14.81 23.16
N SER A 314 -17.26 15.23 22.46
CA SER A 314 -18.44 14.39 22.17
C SER A 314 -18.24 13.45 20.98
N HIS A 315 -17.20 13.65 20.17
CA HIS A 315 -16.69 12.63 19.26
C HIS A 315 -15.43 12.00 19.83
N ARG A 316 -15.54 11.37 21.00
CA ARG A 316 -14.59 10.32 21.39
C ARG A 316 -14.90 9.10 20.55
N PRO A 317 -14.07 8.71 19.56
CA PRO A 317 -14.05 7.32 19.18
C PRO A 317 -13.59 6.53 20.41
N ASN A 318 -14.54 6.03 21.20
CA ASN A 318 -14.31 4.99 22.20
C ASN A 318 -14.03 3.63 21.52
N SER A 319 -13.31 3.64 20.39
CA SER A 319 -12.76 2.41 19.85
C SER A 319 -11.54 2.06 20.69
N ARG A 320 -11.66 0.96 21.44
CA ARG A 320 -10.50 0.25 21.97
C ARG A 320 -9.73 -0.30 20.78
N GLY A 321 -8.88 0.52 20.18
CA GLY A 321 -7.93 0.07 19.17
C GLY A 321 -6.91 -0.83 19.85
N PHE A 322 -6.99 -2.14 19.63
CA PHE A 322 -5.96 -3.11 20.02
C PHE A 322 -4.73 -3.04 19.08
N GLY A 323 -4.41 -1.85 18.59
CA GLY A 323 -3.30 -1.54 17.71
C GLY A 323 -3.09 -0.04 17.69
N GLY A 324 -1.87 0.40 17.39
CA GLY A 324 -1.58 1.82 17.20
C GLY A 324 -2.43 2.46 16.11
N THR A 325 -2.24 3.75 15.85
CA THR A 325 -2.95 4.44 14.77
C THR A 325 -1.99 5.32 13.99
N PHE A 326 -2.25 5.52 12.70
CA PHE A 326 -1.59 6.58 11.96
C PHE A 326 -2.15 7.93 12.38
N LEU A 327 -1.26 8.86 12.72
CA LEU A 327 -1.61 10.24 13.05
C LEU A 327 -1.88 11.04 11.78
N TRP A 328 -1.08 10.79 10.75
CA TRP A 328 -1.20 11.40 9.43
C TRP A 328 -0.55 10.50 8.39
N ILE A 329 -0.97 10.71 7.14
CA ILE A 329 -0.42 10.09 5.94
C ILE A 329 -0.33 11.20 4.90
N GLU A 330 0.88 11.49 4.42
CA GLU A 330 1.15 12.54 3.43
C GLU A 330 1.70 11.92 2.16
N ARG A 331 1.21 12.36 0.99
CA ARG A 331 1.82 12.01 -0.30
C ARG A 331 3.00 12.95 -0.59
N LEU A 332 4.14 12.38 -0.94
CA LEU A 332 5.35 13.14 -1.24
C LEU A 332 5.45 13.45 -2.73
N ALA A 333 5.95 14.64 -3.05
CA ALA A 333 6.20 15.06 -4.42
C ALA A 333 7.42 14.35 -5.05
N ARG A 334 8.37 13.90 -4.20
CA ARG A 334 9.63 13.26 -4.61
C ARG A 334 9.94 12.06 -3.72
N ALA A 335 10.82 11.20 -4.21
CA ALA A 335 11.37 10.12 -3.41
C ALA A 335 12.13 10.70 -2.18
N PRO A 336 12.05 10.03 -1.01
CA PRO A 336 13.00 10.19 0.08
C PRO A 336 14.44 10.07 -0.41
N ASP A 337 15.33 10.89 0.14
CA ASP A 337 16.74 10.94 -0.21
C ASP A 337 17.51 9.69 0.28
N ARG A 338 16.96 8.99 1.28
CA ARG A 338 17.56 7.81 1.91
C ARG A 338 16.55 6.68 2.05
N TRP A 339 17.09 5.47 2.00
CA TRP A 339 16.34 4.23 2.08
C TRP A 339 17.17 3.07 2.63
#